data_AF-A0A382NT24-F1
#
_entry.id   AF-A0A382NT24-F1
#
_cell.length_a   1.000
_cell.length_b   1.000
_cell.length_c   1.000
_cell.angle_alpha   90.00
_cell.angle_beta   90.00
_cell.angle_gamma   90.00
#
_symmetry.space_group_name_H-M   'P 1'
#
loop_
_entity.id
_entity.type
_entity.pdbx_description
1 polymer ?
#
loop_
_entity_poly.entity_id
_entity_poly.type
_entity_poly.pdbx_seq_one_letter_code
_entity_poly.pdbx_strand_id
1 'polypeptide(L)'
;GAGEPVVDLPLELTGCGRVDTIPPLALVQAYMGGEYRNTPVIDRNHLHPGDTITGPAILREDTATTVIEPGWQGELTEVGHFILNRIQDLPRRTAVGTEADPVMLEIFNNLFMSIAEQMGLVLEKTTNSVNIKERLDFSCAVFDQNGELIANAPHMPVHLGSMDESIKAVIRAHRQAMRPGDVFVLNAPYNGGTHLPDVTVITPVFDDDNAGDQAQVLFYVASRGHHAEIGGISPGSMPPYSKNVEEEGVLIDNIKLVDKGRFLEQEIREILASGRYPSRNPDSNIADLKAQIAACEKGVQELRRVVEHFGLAVVHAYMGHVQDNAEESVRRVIDVLKSGCFECPMDDGSKIRVEVSINHEERS
;
A
#
# COMPACT_ATOMS: atom_id res chain seq x y z
N GLY A 1 -30.34 15.45 15.09
CA GLY A 1 -31.79 15.46 14.84
C GLY A 1 -32.20 14.05 14.56
N ALA A 2 -32.99 13.44 15.43
CA ALA A 2 -33.58 12.13 15.17
C ALA A 2 -34.62 12.34 14.07
N GLY A 3 -34.44 11.66 12.92
CA GLY A 3 -35.42 11.68 11.84
C GLY A 3 -36.73 11.10 12.32
N GLU A 4 -37.83 11.76 12.01
CA GLU A 4 -39.17 11.20 12.24
C GLU A 4 -39.32 9.89 11.46
N PRO A 5 -39.99 8.87 12.04
CA PRO A 5 -40.27 7.63 11.34
C PRO A 5 -41.15 7.94 10.12
N VAL A 6 -40.65 7.61 8.93
CA VAL A 6 -41.44 7.64 7.70
C VAL A 6 -42.41 6.47 7.76
N VAL A 7 -43.71 6.78 7.72
CA VAL A 7 -44.77 5.76 7.61
C VAL A 7 -45.06 5.59 6.12
N ASP A 8 -44.61 4.48 5.54
CA ASP A 8 -44.89 4.17 4.15
C ASP A 8 -46.38 3.82 3.99
N LEU A 9 -47.07 4.60 3.17
CA LEU A 9 -48.46 4.34 2.80
C LEU A 9 -48.48 3.30 1.66
N PRO A 10 -49.43 2.35 1.67
CA PRO A 10 -49.55 1.37 0.59
C PRO A 10 -49.74 2.06 -0.77
N LEU A 11 -48.99 1.62 -1.78
CA LEU A 11 -49.22 2.04 -3.16
C LEU A 11 -50.57 1.49 -3.66
N GLU A 12 -51.33 2.29 -4.41
CA GLU A 12 -52.56 1.82 -5.08
C GLU A 12 -52.19 0.77 -6.14
N LEU A 13 -52.53 -0.49 -5.87
CA LEU A 13 -52.29 -1.62 -6.77
C LEU A 13 -53.55 -1.87 -7.61
N THR A 14 -53.43 -1.78 -8.93
CA THR A 14 -54.56 -1.80 -9.88
C THR A 14 -54.83 -3.19 -10.52
N GLY A 15 -54.32 -4.27 -9.94
CA GLY A 15 -54.44 -5.62 -10.49
C GLY A 15 -55.85 -6.23 -10.37
N CYS A 16 -56.40 -6.70 -11.49
CA CYS A 16 -57.67 -7.45 -11.55
C CYS A 16 -57.39 -8.96 -11.55
N GLY A 17 -57.74 -9.64 -10.45
CA GLY A 17 -57.83 -11.12 -10.38
C GLY A 17 -56.48 -11.85 -10.23
N ARG A 18 -56.40 -12.74 -9.23
CA ARG A 18 -55.22 -13.56 -8.96
C ARG A 18 -55.11 -14.67 -10.03
N VAL A 19 -54.03 -14.66 -10.81
CA VAL A 19 -53.69 -15.71 -11.78
C VAL A 19 -52.57 -16.55 -11.18
N ASP A 20 -52.66 -17.89 -11.25
CA ASP A 20 -51.68 -18.80 -10.62
C ASP A 20 -50.26 -18.71 -11.21
N THR A 21 -50.10 -18.05 -12.37
CA THR A 21 -48.82 -17.83 -13.04
C THR A 21 -48.78 -16.43 -13.65
N ILE A 22 -47.71 -15.67 -13.41
CA ILE A 22 -47.51 -14.33 -13.95
C ILE A 22 -46.96 -14.47 -15.39
N PRO A 23 -47.74 -14.14 -16.43
CA PRO A 23 -47.29 -14.31 -17.81
C PRO A 23 -46.21 -13.26 -18.14
N PRO A 24 -45.10 -13.65 -18.81
CA PRO A 24 -44.11 -12.70 -19.26
C PRO A 24 -44.66 -11.87 -20.43
N LEU A 25 -44.33 -10.57 -20.46
CA LEU A 25 -44.56 -9.69 -21.60
C LEU A 25 -43.76 -10.15 -22.83
N ALA A 26 -42.54 -10.63 -22.61
CA ALA A 26 -41.63 -11.07 -23.65
C ALA A 26 -40.59 -12.04 -23.08
N LEU A 27 -39.92 -12.76 -23.98
CA LEU A 27 -38.68 -13.49 -23.70
C LEU A 27 -37.57 -12.84 -24.52
N VAL A 28 -36.50 -12.42 -23.85
CA VAL A 28 -35.37 -11.72 -24.49
C VAL A 28 -34.05 -12.42 -24.17
N GLN A 29 -33.07 -12.34 -25.08
CA GLN A 29 -31.72 -12.76 -24.79
C GLN A 29 -31.01 -11.70 -23.94
N ALA A 30 -30.60 -12.06 -22.72
CA ALA A 30 -29.86 -11.19 -21.82
C ALA A 30 -28.60 -11.90 -21.28
N TYR A 31 -27.50 -11.16 -21.12
CA TYR A 31 -26.27 -11.69 -20.53
C TYR A 31 -26.34 -11.54 -19.00
N MET A 32 -26.49 -12.65 -18.28
CA MET A 32 -26.67 -12.68 -16.82
C MET A 32 -25.93 -13.88 -16.22
N GLY A 33 -25.25 -13.68 -15.09
CA GLY A 33 -24.43 -14.72 -14.47
C GLY A 33 -23.37 -15.33 -15.39
N GLY A 34 -22.75 -14.53 -16.27
CA GLY A 34 -21.63 -14.95 -17.13
C GLY A 34 -22.00 -15.68 -18.44
N GLU A 35 -23.28 -15.80 -18.77
CA GLU A 35 -23.72 -16.40 -20.04
C GLU A 35 -24.98 -15.72 -20.59
N TYR A 36 -25.24 -15.87 -21.90
CA TYR A 36 -26.50 -15.44 -22.51
C TYR A 36 -27.62 -16.40 -22.11
N ARG A 37 -28.72 -15.85 -21.58
CA ARG A 37 -29.89 -16.58 -21.11
C ARG A 37 -31.16 -16.06 -21.78
N ASN A 38 -32.13 -16.95 -21.98
CA ASN A 38 -33.47 -16.56 -22.39
C ASN A 38 -34.25 -16.10 -21.15
N THR A 39 -34.49 -14.80 -21.04
CA THR A 39 -34.92 -14.14 -19.81
C THR A 39 -36.32 -13.56 -19.97
N PRO A 40 -37.28 -13.89 -19.09
CA PRO A 40 -38.62 -13.33 -19.11
C PRO A 40 -38.59 -11.84 -18.71
N VAL A 41 -39.33 -11.03 -19.45
CA VAL A 41 -39.66 -9.66 -19.09
C VAL A 41 -41.05 -9.66 -18.46
N ILE A 42 -41.16 -9.22 -17.21
CA ILE A 42 -42.41 -9.20 -16.45
C ILE A 42 -42.82 -7.75 -16.22
N ASP A 43 -44.10 -7.42 -16.42
CA ASP A 43 -44.64 -6.11 -16.05
C ASP A 43 -44.93 -6.10 -14.55
N ARG A 44 -44.40 -5.12 -13.83
CA ARG A 44 -44.69 -4.93 -12.40
C ARG A 44 -46.19 -4.81 -12.13
N ASN A 45 -46.95 -4.22 -13.04
CA ASN A 45 -48.39 -4.02 -12.86
C ASN A 45 -49.18 -5.34 -12.85
N HIS A 46 -48.56 -6.46 -13.23
CA HIS A 46 -49.15 -7.79 -13.14
C HIS A 46 -48.86 -8.51 -11.80
N LEU A 47 -48.07 -7.91 -10.91
CA LEU A 47 -47.72 -8.48 -9.60
C LEU A 47 -48.70 -8.06 -8.51
N HIS A 48 -48.93 -8.97 -7.57
CA HIS A 48 -49.69 -8.75 -6.35
C HIS A 48 -48.78 -8.92 -5.12
N PRO A 49 -49.14 -8.33 -3.97
CA PRO A 49 -48.41 -8.54 -2.73
C PRO A 49 -48.27 -10.02 -2.39
N GLY A 50 -47.05 -10.43 -2.04
CA GLY A 50 -46.63 -11.82 -1.82
C GLY A 50 -46.15 -12.55 -3.07
N ASP A 51 -46.28 -11.96 -4.27
CA ASP A 51 -45.73 -12.55 -5.48
C ASP A 51 -44.20 -12.47 -5.47
N THR A 52 -43.57 -13.55 -5.90
CA THR A 52 -42.11 -13.66 -6.00
C THR A 52 -41.67 -13.89 -7.44
N ILE A 53 -40.55 -13.27 -7.82
CA ILE A 53 -39.88 -13.50 -9.10
C ILE A 53 -38.47 -14.00 -8.81
N THR A 54 -38.17 -15.22 -9.23
CA THR A 54 -36.81 -15.79 -9.13
C THR A 54 -36.05 -15.51 -10.42
N GLY A 55 -34.83 -14.97 -10.30
CA GLY A 55 -33.95 -14.70 -11.44
C GLY A 55 -33.49 -15.98 -12.15
N PRO A 56 -33.10 -15.91 -13.44
CA PRO A 56 -32.96 -14.71 -14.26
C PRO A 56 -34.32 -14.14 -14.71
N ALA A 57 -34.56 -12.84 -14.46
CA ALA A 57 -35.75 -12.13 -14.92
C ALA A 57 -35.48 -10.62 -15.08
N ILE A 58 -36.27 -9.96 -15.92
CA ILE A 58 -36.28 -8.50 -16.04
C ILE A 58 -37.66 -8.00 -15.61
N LEU A 59 -37.72 -7.22 -14.54
CA LEU A 59 -38.94 -6.56 -14.11
C LEU A 59 -39.02 -5.17 -14.73
N ARG A 60 -40.01 -4.94 -15.57
CA ARG A 60 -40.31 -3.64 -16.17
C ARG A 60 -41.26 -2.88 -15.25
N GLU A 61 -40.95 -1.62 -15.00
CA GLU A 61 -41.80 -0.66 -14.29
C GLU A 61 -42.01 0.57 -15.19
N ASP A 62 -42.95 1.43 -14.83
CA ASP A 62 -43.24 2.64 -15.63
C ASP A 62 -42.05 3.62 -15.68
N THR A 63 -41.21 3.61 -14.64
CA THR A 63 -40.06 4.53 -14.49
C THR A 63 -38.72 3.82 -14.28
N ALA A 64 -38.70 2.49 -14.24
CA ALA A 64 -37.50 1.71 -13.94
C ALA A 64 -37.49 0.34 -14.66
N THR A 65 -36.32 -0.28 -14.72
CA THR A 65 -36.16 -1.67 -15.15
C THR A 65 -35.22 -2.35 -14.19
N THR A 66 -35.74 -3.30 -13.42
CA THR A 66 -35.00 -4.03 -12.40
C THR A 66 -34.55 -5.37 -12.97
N VAL A 67 -33.23 -5.59 -13.02
CA VAL A 67 -32.64 -6.86 -13.45
C VAL A 67 -32.48 -7.77 -12.24
N ILE A 68 -33.11 -8.95 -12.30
CA ILE A 68 -33.03 -9.97 -11.26
C ILE A 68 -32.08 -11.07 -11.76
N GLU A 69 -30.82 -11.01 -11.33
CA GLU A 69 -29.79 -11.98 -11.70
C GLU A 69 -30.10 -13.40 -11.19
N PRO A 70 -29.57 -14.47 -11.83
CA PRO A 70 -29.61 -15.82 -11.28
C PRO A 70 -29.16 -15.88 -9.82
N GLY A 71 -29.88 -16.62 -8.99
CA GLY A 71 -29.60 -16.74 -7.56
C GLY A 71 -30.16 -15.60 -6.69
N TRP A 72 -30.89 -14.65 -7.29
CA TRP A 72 -31.71 -13.66 -6.59
C TRP A 72 -33.20 -13.95 -6.74
N GLN A 73 -33.98 -13.52 -5.75
CA GLN A 73 -35.43 -13.54 -5.79
C GLN A 73 -35.96 -12.18 -5.32
N GLY A 74 -36.87 -11.62 -6.10
CA GLY A 74 -37.62 -10.43 -5.72
C GLY A 74 -38.98 -10.79 -5.14
N GLU A 75 -39.44 -10.09 -4.12
CA GLU A 75 -40.79 -10.21 -3.54
C GLU A 75 -41.49 -8.84 -3.53
N LEU A 76 -42.74 -8.80 -3.96
CA LEU A 76 -43.58 -7.60 -3.80
C LEU A 76 -44.25 -7.61 -2.42
N THR A 77 -43.92 -6.65 -1.57
CA THR A 77 -44.48 -6.51 -0.22
C THR A 77 -45.90 -5.92 -0.22
N GLU A 78 -46.61 -6.01 0.91
CA GLU A 78 -47.96 -5.43 1.11
C GLU A 78 -48.04 -3.92 0.87
N VAL A 79 -46.95 -3.19 1.11
CA VAL A 79 -46.86 -1.74 0.87
C VAL A 79 -46.39 -1.40 -0.55
N GLY A 80 -46.08 -2.41 -1.36
CA GLY A 80 -45.68 -2.22 -2.76
C GLY A 80 -44.17 -2.01 -2.96
N HIS A 81 -43.31 -2.30 -1.98
CA HIS A 81 -41.86 -2.39 -2.19
C HIS A 81 -41.48 -3.70 -2.87
N PHE A 82 -40.48 -3.68 -3.75
CA PHE A 82 -39.91 -4.88 -4.36
C PHE A 82 -38.55 -5.18 -3.74
N ILE A 83 -38.51 -6.17 -2.85
CA ILE A 83 -37.32 -6.51 -2.08
C ILE A 83 -36.57 -7.63 -2.79
N LEU A 84 -35.30 -7.38 -3.13
CA LEU A 84 -34.42 -8.39 -3.71
C LEU A 84 -33.62 -9.08 -2.60
N ASN A 85 -33.83 -10.38 -2.46
CA ASN A 85 -33.08 -11.25 -1.57
C ASN A 85 -32.21 -12.21 -2.38
N ARG A 86 -30.97 -12.41 -1.96
CA ARG A 86 -30.10 -13.44 -2.53
C ARG A 86 -30.51 -14.79 -1.95
N ILE A 87 -30.88 -15.73 -2.81
CA ILE A 87 -31.32 -17.09 -2.42
C ILE A 87 -30.29 -18.17 -2.74
N GLN A 88 -29.26 -17.85 -3.53
CA GLN A 88 -28.11 -18.71 -3.76
C GLN A 88 -26.84 -17.96 -3.36
N ASP A 89 -26.03 -18.60 -2.53
CA ASP A 89 -24.70 -18.10 -2.20
C ASP A 89 -23.88 -17.92 -3.47
N LEU A 90 -23.12 -16.83 -3.54
CA LEU A 90 -22.13 -16.69 -4.60
C LEU A 90 -21.19 -17.91 -4.50
N PRO A 91 -20.82 -18.54 -5.63
CA PRO A 91 -19.70 -19.46 -5.60
C PRO A 91 -18.56 -18.72 -4.93
N ARG A 92 -18.02 -19.33 -3.86
CA ARG A 92 -16.92 -18.75 -3.09
C ARG A 92 -15.88 -18.32 -4.11
N ARG A 93 -15.69 -17.00 -4.28
CA ARG A 93 -14.70 -16.42 -5.20
C ARG A 93 -13.47 -17.30 -5.08
N THR A 94 -13.05 -17.92 -6.17
CA THR A 94 -11.86 -18.78 -6.21
C THR A 94 -10.82 -18.09 -5.34
N ALA A 95 -10.32 -18.77 -4.31
CA ALA A 95 -9.26 -18.22 -3.48
C ALA A 95 -8.23 -17.65 -4.45
N VAL A 96 -7.98 -16.34 -4.36
CA VAL A 96 -7.17 -15.61 -5.35
C VAL A 96 -5.90 -16.44 -5.57
N GLY A 97 -5.67 -16.86 -6.81
CA GLY A 97 -4.53 -17.70 -7.15
C GLY A 97 -3.23 -16.90 -7.10
N THR A 98 -2.10 -17.58 -7.24
CA THR A 98 -0.79 -16.94 -7.41
C THR A 98 -0.54 -16.45 -8.83
N GLU A 99 -1.42 -16.78 -9.78
CA GLU A 99 -1.34 -16.31 -11.16
C GLU A 99 -1.75 -14.84 -11.28
N ALA A 100 -1.11 -14.12 -12.21
CA ALA A 100 -1.38 -12.71 -12.45
C ALA A 100 -2.79 -12.51 -13.02
N ASP A 101 -3.68 -11.89 -12.23
CA ASP A 101 -4.97 -11.39 -12.67
C ASP A 101 -4.90 -9.85 -12.74
N PRO A 102 -5.23 -9.21 -13.88
CA PRO A 102 -5.11 -7.76 -14.04
C PRO A 102 -5.93 -6.94 -13.03
N VAL A 103 -7.10 -7.43 -12.62
CA VAL A 103 -7.95 -6.77 -11.63
C VAL A 103 -7.29 -6.88 -10.25
N MET A 104 -6.81 -8.08 -9.90
CA MET A 104 -6.13 -8.28 -8.64
C MET A 104 -4.79 -7.54 -8.58
N LEU A 105 -4.06 -7.43 -9.69
CA LEU A 105 -2.82 -6.69 -9.77
C LEU A 105 -3.04 -5.22 -9.40
N GLU A 106 -4.09 -4.60 -9.96
CA GLU A 106 -4.46 -3.24 -9.60
C GLU A 106 -4.89 -3.11 -8.14
N ILE A 107 -5.64 -4.09 -7.61
CA ILE A 107 -6.03 -4.12 -6.20
C ILE A 107 -4.80 -4.20 -5.29
N PHE A 108 -3.86 -5.10 -5.56
CA PHE A 108 -2.65 -5.26 -4.76
C PHE A 108 -1.74 -4.04 -4.86
N ASN A 109 -1.59 -3.45 -6.05
CA ASN A 109 -0.81 -2.23 -6.23
C ASN A 109 -1.36 -1.09 -5.34
N ASN A 110 -2.67 -0.82 -5.41
CA ASN A 110 -3.31 0.19 -4.55
C ASN A 110 -3.23 -0.18 -3.06
N LEU A 111 -3.32 -1.46 -2.72
CA LEU A 111 -3.23 -1.93 -1.35
C LEU A 111 -1.85 -1.67 -0.76
N PHE A 112 -0.77 -2.06 -1.43
CA PHE A 112 0.60 -1.81 -0.96
C PHE A 112 0.91 -0.31 -0.86
N MET A 113 0.45 0.48 -1.84
CA MET A 113 0.55 1.94 -1.78
C MET A 113 -0.21 2.52 -0.59
N SER A 114 -1.43 2.05 -0.33
CA SER A 114 -2.22 2.48 0.82
C SER A 114 -1.52 2.16 2.15
N ILE A 115 -0.82 1.03 2.25
CA ILE A 115 -0.03 0.70 3.44
C ILE A 115 1.08 1.74 3.65
N ALA A 116 1.85 2.04 2.61
CA ALA A 116 2.93 3.03 2.68
C ALA A 116 2.39 4.44 3.05
N GLU A 117 1.23 4.83 2.50
CA GLU A 117 0.56 6.09 2.86
C GLU A 117 0.08 6.10 4.31
N GLN A 118 -0.50 5.00 4.80
CA GLN A 118 -0.92 4.89 6.20
C GLN A 118 0.27 4.98 7.17
N MET A 119 1.42 4.40 6.82
CA MET A 119 2.66 4.59 7.57
C MET A 119 3.05 6.07 7.60
N GLY A 120 3.01 6.74 6.44
CA GLY A 120 3.31 8.17 6.31
C GLY A 120 2.41 9.06 7.17
N LEU A 121 1.10 8.81 7.15
CA LEU A 121 0.13 9.52 7.98
C LEU A 121 0.39 9.35 9.49
N VAL A 122 0.87 8.17 9.92
CA VAL A 122 1.28 7.97 11.32
C VAL A 122 2.53 8.77 11.63
N LEU A 123 3.53 8.75 10.75
CA LEU A 123 4.77 9.51 10.94
C LEU A 123 4.48 11.02 11.09
N GLU A 124 3.74 11.58 10.13
CA GLU A 124 3.33 12.98 10.10
C GLU A 124 2.61 13.40 11.40
N LYS A 125 1.71 12.55 11.92
CA LYS A 125 0.91 12.86 13.11
C LYS A 125 1.66 12.71 14.42
N THR A 126 2.70 11.89 14.47
CA THR A 126 3.40 11.53 15.72
C THR A 126 4.73 12.27 15.91
N THR A 127 5.37 12.72 14.83
CA THR A 127 6.60 13.52 14.93
C THR A 127 6.34 14.93 15.46
N ASN A 128 7.34 15.46 16.18
CA ASN A 128 7.43 16.88 16.57
C ASN A 128 8.33 17.69 15.62
N SER A 129 8.98 17.05 14.65
CA SER A 129 9.86 17.70 13.68
C SER A 129 9.05 18.47 12.65
N VAL A 130 9.34 19.76 12.52
CA VAL A 130 8.74 20.62 11.47
C VAL A 130 9.14 20.14 10.07
N ASN A 131 10.34 19.57 9.90
CA ASN A 131 10.78 19.05 8.61
C ASN A 131 9.94 17.84 8.20
N ILE A 132 9.68 16.92 9.11
CA ILE A 132 8.88 15.73 8.81
C ILE A 132 7.40 16.10 8.71
N LYS A 133 6.88 16.85 9.68
CA LYS A 133 5.44 17.12 9.78
C LYS A 133 4.92 18.15 8.78
N GLU A 134 5.61 19.28 8.64
CA GLU A 134 5.10 20.42 7.86
C GLU A 134 5.73 20.49 6.47
N ARG A 135 7.00 20.10 6.33
CA ARG A 135 7.67 20.03 5.02
C ARG A 135 7.49 18.68 4.32
N LEU A 136 6.95 17.68 5.02
CA LEU A 136 6.75 16.32 4.53
C LEU A 136 8.06 15.69 4.03
N ASP A 137 9.16 16.02 4.69
CA ASP A 137 10.49 15.54 4.35
C ASP A 137 10.75 14.16 4.95
N PHE A 138 9.99 13.19 4.44
CA PHE A 138 10.07 11.78 4.83
C PHE A 138 9.59 10.88 3.69
N SER A 139 9.83 9.58 3.81
CA SER A 139 9.20 8.57 2.97
C SER A 139 8.99 7.29 3.75
N CYS A 140 7.88 6.62 3.48
CA CYS A 140 7.56 5.31 4.02
C CYS A 140 7.43 4.32 2.86
N ALA A 141 7.95 3.12 3.04
CA ALA A 141 8.02 2.13 1.98
C ALA A 141 7.87 0.70 2.49
N VAL A 142 7.34 -0.15 1.61
CA VAL A 142 7.16 -1.59 1.78
C VAL A 142 8.09 -2.30 0.81
N PHE A 143 8.74 -3.36 1.31
CA PHE A 143 9.71 -4.16 0.58
C PHE A 143 9.39 -5.65 0.69
N ASP A 144 9.78 -6.41 -0.34
CA ASP A 144 9.65 -7.86 -0.35
C ASP A 144 10.64 -8.55 0.62
N GLN A 145 10.63 -9.89 0.66
CA GLN A 145 11.54 -10.69 1.49
C GLN A 145 13.03 -10.55 1.12
N ASN A 146 13.35 -10.00 -0.04
CA ASN A 146 14.71 -9.77 -0.52
C ASN A 146 15.19 -8.34 -0.28
N GLY A 147 14.30 -7.45 0.16
CA GLY A 147 14.57 -6.03 0.37
C GLY A 147 14.38 -5.19 -0.90
N GLU A 148 13.65 -5.70 -1.89
CA GLU A 148 13.29 -4.98 -3.11
C GLU A 148 12.04 -4.13 -2.89
N LEU A 149 12.01 -2.93 -3.46
CA LEU A 149 10.92 -1.98 -3.27
C LEU A 149 9.62 -2.48 -3.93
N ILE A 150 8.52 -2.47 -3.17
CA ILE A 150 7.17 -2.81 -3.65
C ILE A 150 6.31 -1.56 -3.79
N ALA A 151 6.29 -0.71 -2.76
CA ALA A 151 5.47 0.49 -2.73
C ALA A 151 6.10 1.55 -1.83
N ASN A 152 5.89 2.82 -2.16
CA ASN A 152 6.35 3.94 -1.36
C ASN A 152 5.35 5.11 -1.40
N ALA A 153 5.16 5.78 -0.26
CA ALA A 153 4.37 7.00 -0.24
C ALA A 153 5.10 8.15 -0.98
N PRO A 154 4.45 8.87 -1.91
CA PRO A 154 5.09 9.86 -2.77
C PRO A 154 5.22 11.20 -2.05
N HIS A 155 6.31 11.39 -1.30
CA HIS A 155 6.64 12.69 -0.69
C HIS A 155 7.99 13.21 -1.16
N MET A 156 9.04 12.39 -1.13
CA MET A 156 10.41 12.80 -1.49
C MET A 156 11.06 11.83 -2.48
N PRO A 157 11.12 12.17 -3.80
CA PRO A 157 11.63 11.27 -4.82
C PRO A 157 13.08 10.78 -4.62
N VAL A 158 13.91 11.56 -3.93
CA VAL A 158 15.32 11.18 -3.68
C VAL A 158 15.46 9.93 -2.79
N HIS A 159 14.44 9.62 -1.97
CA HIS A 159 14.44 8.44 -1.11
C HIS A 159 14.20 7.13 -1.88
N LEU A 160 13.52 7.20 -3.04
CA LEU A 160 13.04 6.04 -3.81
C LEU A 160 14.14 5.04 -4.18
N GLY A 161 15.26 5.52 -4.68
CA GLY A 161 16.31 4.68 -5.27
C GLY A 161 17.42 4.27 -4.30
N SER A 162 17.33 4.63 -3.02
CA SER A 162 18.40 4.38 -2.05
C SER A 162 17.94 3.65 -0.79
N MET A 163 16.63 3.68 -0.48
CA MET A 163 16.09 2.98 0.69
C MET A 163 16.22 1.46 0.56
N ASP A 164 16.07 0.89 -0.63
CA ASP A 164 16.25 -0.56 -0.87
C ASP A 164 17.68 -1.02 -0.57
N GLU A 165 18.69 -0.22 -0.92
CA GLU A 165 20.09 -0.48 -0.53
C GLU A 165 20.31 -0.41 0.98
N SER A 166 19.58 0.46 1.69
CA SER A 166 19.55 0.46 3.16
C SER A 166 18.96 -0.83 3.73
N ILE A 167 17.87 -1.34 3.14
CA ILE A 167 17.29 -2.64 3.55
C ILE A 167 18.30 -3.76 3.29
N LYS A 168 18.87 -3.82 2.09
CA LYS A 168 19.85 -4.83 1.69
C LYS A 168 21.10 -4.79 2.58
N ALA A 169 21.54 -3.60 3.01
CA ALA A 169 22.65 -3.46 3.96
C ALA A 169 22.33 -4.11 5.32
N VAL A 170 21.15 -3.83 5.88
CA VAL A 170 20.67 -4.48 7.12
C VAL A 170 20.55 -5.99 6.94
N ILE A 171 19.99 -6.45 5.82
CA ILE A 171 19.90 -7.88 5.49
C ILE A 171 21.29 -8.51 5.48
N ARG A 172 22.25 -7.94 4.73
CA ARG A 172 23.62 -8.48 4.65
C ARG A 172 24.30 -8.57 6.01
N ALA A 173 24.12 -7.56 6.87
CA ALA A 173 24.74 -7.51 8.18
C ALA A 173 24.05 -8.42 9.23
N HIS A 174 22.71 -8.57 9.17
CA HIS A 174 21.93 -9.10 10.28
C HIS A 174 21.07 -10.32 9.95
N ARG A 175 21.04 -10.84 8.71
CA ARG A 175 20.14 -11.94 8.28
C ARG A 175 20.03 -13.12 9.26
N GLN A 176 21.14 -13.53 9.88
CA GLN A 176 21.15 -14.66 10.82
C GLN A 176 20.84 -14.26 12.27
N ALA A 177 21.08 -13.01 12.64
CA ALA A 177 20.97 -12.50 14.01
C ALA A 177 19.62 -11.81 14.29
N MET A 178 18.93 -11.37 13.25
CA MET A 178 17.65 -10.69 13.31
C MET A 178 16.58 -11.58 13.97
N ARG A 179 15.74 -10.99 14.82
CA ARG A 179 14.66 -11.67 15.53
C ARG A 179 13.35 -10.87 15.46
N PRO A 180 12.18 -11.51 15.65
CA PRO A 180 10.92 -10.79 15.78
C PRO A 180 10.99 -9.67 16.83
N GLY A 181 10.48 -8.49 16.45
CA GLY A 181 10.51 -7.28 17.28
C GLY A 181 11.83 -6.51 17.26
N ASP A 182 12.82 -6.94 16.48
CA ASP A 182 14.00 -6.12 16.20
C ASP A 182 13.64 -4.98 15.23
N VAL A 183 14.29 -3.83 15.41
CA VAL A 183 14.25 -2.69 14.49
C VAL A 183 15.68 -2.17 14.32
N PHE A 184 16.04 -1.75 13.11
CA PHE A 184 17.37 -1.25 12.77
C PHE A 184 17.32 0.20 12.31
N VAL A 185 18.45 0.90 12.42
CA VAL A 185 18.58 2.28 11.98
C VAL A 185 19.92 2.54 11.31
N LEU A 186 19.91 3.36 10.27
CA LEU A 186 21.11 3.85 9.59
C LEU A 186 20.87 5.20 8.89
N ASN A 187 21.94 5.95 8.69
CA ASN A 187 22.00 7.11 7.79
C ASN A 187 23.28 7.11 6.93
N ALA A 188 24.14 6.10 7.09
CA ALA A 188 25.42 6.00 6.41
C ALA A 188 25.24 6.07 4.88
N PRO A 189 25.82 7.08 4.19
CA PRO A 189 25.64 7.23 2.74
C PRO A 189 26.15 6.04 1.93
N TYR A 190 27.13 5.33 2.47
CA TYR A 190 27.73 4.15 1.87
C TYR A 190 26.79 2.93 1.83
N ASN A 191 25.71 2.95 2.61
CA ASN A 191 24.74 1.87 2.77
C ASN A 191 23.31 2.37 2.48
N GLY A 192 23.15 3.17 1.43
CA GLY A 192 21.85 3.65 0.97
C GLY A 192 21.31 4.90 1.68
N GLY A 193 22.08 5.49 2.61
CA GLY A 193 21.78 6.83 3.10
C GLY A 193 21.94 7.89 2.00
N THR A 194 21.10 8.92 1.99
CA THR A 194 21.18 10.05 1.05
C THR A 194 22.13 11.13 1.56
N HIS A 195 22.01 11.45 2.85
CA HIS A 195 22.91 12.29 3.65
C HIS A 195 22.62 12.01 5.13
N LEU A 196 23.50 12.44 6.04
CA LEU A 196 23.37 12.07 7.46
C LEU A 196 22.04 12.50 8.13
N PRO A 197 21.43 13.65 7.79
CA PRO A 197 20.11 14.02 8.31
C PRO A 197 18.99 13.06 7.94
N ASP A 198 19.08 12.31 6.83
CA ASP A 198 18.06 11.36 6.43
C ASP A 198 18.28 10.02 7.13
N VAL A 199 17.59 9.85 8.25
CA VAL A 199 17.73 8.65 9.08
C VAL A 199 16.67 7.62 8.66
N THR A 200 17.10 6.40 8.32
CA THR A 200 16.24 5.31 7.89
C THR A 200 16.05 4.31 9.02
N VAL A 201 14.79 4.10 9.42
CA VAL A 201 14.37 3.08 10.38
C VAL A 201 13.75 1.92 9.61
N ILE A 202 14.19 0.70 9.91
CA ILE A 202 13.86 -0.52 9.15
C ILE A 202 13.33 -1.58 10.12
N THR A 203 12.12 -2.06 9.86
CA THR A 203 11.47 -3.11 10.65
C THR A 203 11.25 -4.36 9.79
N PRO A 204 11.91 -5.49 10.10
CA PRO A 204 11.57 -6.79 9.52
C PRO A 204 10.21 -7.28 10.01
N VAL A 205 9.38 -7.75 9.09
CA VAL A 205 8.09 -8.36 9.38
C VAL A 205 8.25 -9.87 9.44
N PHE A 206 8.04 -10.47 10.60
CA PHE A 206 8.12 -11.92 10.80
C PHE A 206 6.74 -12.58 10.77
N ASP A 207 6.75 -13.86 10.42
CA ASP A 207 5.63 -14.77 10.60
C ASP A 207 5.36 -15.05 12.08
N ASP A 208 4.16 -14.76 12.55
CA ASP A 208 3.76 -14.97 13.95
C ASP A 208 3.61 -16.47 14.28
N ASP A 209 3.27 -17.31 13.30
CA ASP A 209 2.99 -18.73 13.51
C ASP A 209 4.28 -19.57 13.68
N ASN A 210 5.42 -19.05 13.21
CA ASN A 210 6.74 -19.67 13.29
C ASN A 210 7.63 -19.00 14.35
N ALA A 211 7.05 -18.63 15.50
CA ALA A 211 7.77 -17.97 16.60
C ALA A 211 8.84 -18.90 17.22
N GLY A 212 10.11 -18.66 16.87
CA GLY A 212 11.27 -19.39 17.39
C GLY A 212 12.55 -19.13 16.58
N ASP A 213 13.54 -20.02 16.70
CA ASP A 213 14.80 -19.93 15.93
C ASP A 213 14.63 -20.14 14.41
N GLN A 214 13.41 -20.48 13.96
CA GLN A 214 13.05 -20.68 12.55
C GLN A 214 12.18 -19.55 11.99
N ALA A 215 11.96 -18.47 12.74
CA ALA A 215 11.14 -17.35 12.29
C ALA A 215 11.70 -16.78 10.98
N GLN A 216 10.88 -16.79 9.93
CA GLN A 216 11.27 -16.26 8.62
C GLN A 216 10.77 -14.82 8.49
N VAL A 217 11.62 -13.97 7.91
CA VAL A 217 11.21 -12.62 7.51
C VAL A 217 10.35 -12.74 6.26
N LEU A 218 9.15 -12.20 6.34
CA LEU A 218 8.16 -12.19 5.26
C LEU A 218 8.33 -10.97 4.36
N PHE A 219 8.63 -9.82 4.97
CA PHE A 219 8.71 -8.50 4.33
C PHE A 219 9.63 -7.58 5.13
N TYR A 220 9.94 -6.42 4.57
CA TYR A 220 10.48 -5.30 5.34
C TYR A 220 9.60 -4.07 5.14
N VAL A 221 9.52 -3.25 6.18
CA VAL A 221 8.96 -1.90 6.09
C VAL A 221 10.00 -0.92 6.58
N ALA A 222 10.03 0.27 5.98
CA ALA A 222 10.93 1.31 6.43
C ALA A 222 10.29 2.68 6.38
N SER A 223 10.79 3.55 7.26
CA SER A 223 10.54 4.98 7.19
C SER A 223 11.87 5.72 7.22
N ARG A 224 12.02 6.69 6.32
CA ARG A 224 13.14 7.63 6.28
C ARG A 224 12.61 9.01 6.60
N GLY A 225 13.22 9.70 7.55
CA GLY A 225 12.81 11.04 7.97
C GLY A 225 14.01 11.96 8.05
N HIS A 226 13.83 13.20 7.62
CA HIS A 226 14.86 14.22 7.68
C HIS A 226 14.93 14.85 9.08
N HIS A 227 15.97 14.49 9.83
CA HIS A 227 16.27 15.05 11.13
C HIS A 227 16.84 16.47 10.96
N ALA A 228 16.23 17.46 11.61
CA ALA A 228 16.64 18.86 11.44
C ALA A 228 18.09 19.15 11.90
N GLU A 229 18.63 18.29 12.77
CA GLU A 229 19.96 18.38 13.35
C GLU A 229 20.44 16.96 13.69
N ILE A 230 21.67 16.61 13.33
CA ILE A 230 22.29 15.31 13.64
C ILE A 230 23.77 15.48 14.04
N GLY A 231 24.16 16.69 14.47
CA GLY A 231 25.53 17.08 14.77
C GLY A 231 26.19 17.89 13.65
N GLY A 232 27.50 17.70 13.48
CA GLY A 232 28.30 18.33 12.42
C GLY A 232 28.97 19.63 12.83
N ILE A 233 29.77 20.24 11.95
CA ILE A 233 30.59 21.43 12.26
C ILE A 233 29.78 22.71 12.50
N SER A 234 28.55 22.77 12.00
CA SER A 234 27.64 23.92 12.18
C SER A 234 26.24 23.46 12.59
N PRO A 235 25.49 24.25 13.39
CA PRO A 235 24.09 23.96 13.66
C PRO A 235 23.25 23.90 12.39
N GLY A 236 22.30 22.97 12.33
CA GLY A 236 21.41 22.74 11.20
C GLY A 236 21.64 21.37 10.57
N SER A 237 21.13 21.19 9.36
CA SER A 237 21.10 19.89 8.70
C SER A 237 22.29 19.65 7.75
N MET A 238 22.71 20.65 6.97
CA MET A 238 23.74 20.47 5.93
C MET A 238 24.84 21.54 6.06
N PRO A 239 25.95 21.24 6.75
CA PRO A 239 27.09 22.15 6.83
C PRO A 239 27.73 22.37 5.44
N PRO A 240 27.75 23.62 4.91
CA PRO A 240 28.17 23.88 3.53
C PRO A 240 29.70 23.83 3.32
N TYR A 241 30.48 23.70 4.39
CA TYR A 241 31.95 23.75 4.36
C TYR A 241 32.60 22.43 4.78
N SER A 242 31.81 21.36 4.91
CA SER A 242 32.34 20.03 5.21
C SER A 242 33.28 19.54 4.12
N LYS A 243 34.39 18.94 4.54
CA LYS A 243 35.41 18.34 3.66
C LYS A 243 35.40 16.81 3.71
N ASN A 244 34.76 16.25 4.73
CA ASN A 244 34.60 14.83 4.96
C ASN A 244 33.30 14.57 5.75
N VAL A 245 32.80 13.34 5.70
CA VAL A 245 31.51 12.97 6.29
C VAL A 245 31.46 13.14 7.81
N GLU A 246 32.59 13.02 8.53
CA GLU A 246 32.61 13.23 9.99
C GLU A 246 32.25 14.66 10.36
N GLU A 247 32.53 15.64 9.49
CA GLU A 247 32.16 17.04 9.67
C GLU A 247 30.66 17.30 9.46
N GLU A 248 29.92 16.34 8.88
CA GLU A 248 28.49 16.46 8.60
C GLU A 248 27.61 16.01 9.79
N GLY A 249 28.16 15.26 10.74
CA GLY A 249 27.47 14.86 11.96
C GLY A 249 27.64 13.40 12.35
N VAL A 250 26.68 12.89 13.11
CA VAL A 250 26.70 11.52 13.64
C VAL A 250 26.37 10.55 12.51
N LEU A 251 27.34 9.72 12.16
CA LEU A 251 27.19 8.63 11.22
C LEU A 251 26.71 7.37 11.96
N ILE A 252 25.58 6.84 11.52
CA ILE A 252 24.91 5.66 12.05
C ILE A 252 24.91 4.59 10.96
N ASP A 253 25.62 3.50 11.19
CA ASP A 253 25.78 2.43 10.22
C ASP A 253 25.24 1.10 10.74
N ASN A 254 24.03 0.74 10.31
CA ASN A 254 23.40 -0.57 10.53
C ASN A 254 23.32 -1.03 12.00
N ILE A 255 22.93 -0.13 12.90
CA ILE A 255 22.81 -0.47 14.32
C ILE A 255 21.39 -0.94 14.67
N LYS A 256 21.28 -1.72 15.74
CA LYS A 256 19.98 -2.11 16.31
C LYS A 256 19.39 -0.92 17.08
N LEU A 257 18.13 -0.59 16.79
CA LEU A 257 17.33 0.47 17.41
C LEU A 257 16.37 -0.08 18.47
N VAL A 258 15.76 -1.23 18.18
CA VAL A 258 14.89 -1.98 19.09
C VAL A 258 15.39 -3.40 19.14
N ASP A 259 15.54 -3.96 20.34
CA ASP A 259 15.91 -5.36 20.57
C ASP A 259 14.71 -6.12 21.11
N LYS A 260 14.08 -6.93 20.27
CA LYS A 260 12.91 -7.76 20.62
C LYS A 260 11.83 -6.97 21.37
N GLY A 261 11.47 -5.79 20.84
CA GLY A 261 10.49 -4.87 21.43
C GLY A 261 11.03 -3.90 22.49
N ARG A 262 12.30 -4.02 22.92
CA ARG A 262 12.94 -3.06 23.84
C ARG A 262 13.64 -1.96 23.05
N PHE A 263 13.14 -0.73 23.12
CA PHE A 263 13.82 0.43 22.54
C PHE A 263 15.15 0.71 23.24
N LEU A 264 16.24 0.76 22.48
CA LEU A 264 17.61 0.92 22.97
C LEU A 264 17.96 2.40 23.18
N GLU A 265 17.13 3.12 23.94
CA GLU A 265 17.23 4.58 24.04
C GLU A 265 18.60 5.05 24.55
N GLN A 266 19.14 4.38 25.56
CA GLN A 266 20.41 4.80 26.16
C GLN A 266 21.57 4.59 25.19
N GLU A 267 21.59 3.45 24.51
CA GLU A 267 22.58 3.08 23.51
C GLU A 267 22.57 4.07 22.33
N ILE A 268 21.37 4.47 21.87
CA ILE A 268 21.24 5.47 20.79
C ILE A 268 21.68 6.86 21.26
N ARG A 269 21.37 7.25 22.50
CA ARG A 269 21.84 8.53 23.07
C ARG A 269 23.36 8.59 23.14
N GLU A 270 24.00 7.48 23.50
CA GLU A 270 25.46 7.38 23.51
C GLU A 270 26.05 7.56 22.11
N ILE A 271 25.40 6.98 21.09
CA ILE A 271 25.81 7.16 19.68
C ILE A 271 25.61 8.61 19.23
N LEU A 272 24.47 9.23 19.55
CA LEU A 272 24.20 10.63 19.24
C LEU A 272 25.16 11.60 19.95
N ALA A 273 25.66 11.22 21.13
CA ALA A 273 26.67 11.96 21.88
C ALA A 273 28.12 11.61 21.49
N SER A 274 28.31 10.68 20.55
CA SER A 274 29.62 10.21 20.12
C SER A 274 30.21 11.02 18.96
N GLY A 275 31.45 10.72 18.62
CA GLY A 275 32.16 11.35 17.51
C GLY A 275 32.69 12.75 17.85
N ARG A 276 33.32 13.38 16.85
CA ARG A 276 33.93 14.70 17.01
C ARG A 276 32.90 15.84 17.02
N TYR A 277 31.79 15.63 16.33
CA TYR A 277 30.72 16.61 16.16
C TYR A 277 29.36 16.00 16.49
N PRO A 278 29.10 15.73 17.79
CA PRO A 278 27.90 15.04 18.24
C PRO A 278 26.62 15.85 17.98
N SER A 279 25.47 15.18 18.05
CA SER A 279 24.16 15.81 18.01
C SER A 279 24.02 16.84 19.13
N ARG A 280 23.42 17.98 18.79
CA ARG A 280 23.15 19.09 19.72
C ARG A 280 21.79 18.94 20.40
N ASN A 281 20.91 18.12 19.85
CA ASN A 281 19.57 17.88 20.40
C ASN A 281 19.16 16.40 20.33
N PRO A 282 19.81 15.51 21.12
CA PRO A 282 19.47 14.09 21.12
C PRO A 282 18.02 13.79 21.48
N ASP A 283 17.36 14.62 22.31
CA ASP A 283 15.95 14.42 22.66
C ASP A 283 15.02 14.54 21.44
N SER A 284 15.29 15.50 20.55
CA SER A 284 14.55 15.61 19.29
C SER A 284 14.81 14.43 18.38
N ASN A 285 16.07 13.98 18.25
CA ASN A 285 16.38 12.80 17.45
C ASN A 285 15.68 11.54 17.96
N ILE A 286 15.66 11.33 19.28
CA ILE A 286 14.95 10.20 19.90
C ILE A 286 13.44 10.29 19.66
N ALA A 287 12.85 11.49 19.72
CA ALA A 287 11.44 11.68 19.42
C ALA A 287 11.10 11.32 17.96
N ASP A 288 11.92 11.75 17.01
CA ASP A 288 11.74 11.43 15.58
C ASP A 288 11.91 9.93 15.32
N LEU A 289 12.91 9.28 15.94
CA LEU A 289 13.10 7.83 15.86
C LEU A 289 11.89 7.05 16.41
N LYS A 290 11.29 7.51 17.52
CA LYS A 290 10.07 6.91 18.07
C LYS A 290 8.88 7.05 17.11
N ALA A 291 8.73 8.20 16.46
CA ALA A 291 7.69 8.41 15.45
C ALA A 291 7.89 7.50 14.23
N GLN A 292 9.14 7.33 13.78
CA GLN A 292 9.51 6.42 12.69
C GLN A 292 9.26 4.94 13.03
N ILE A 293 9.55 4.51 14.27
CA ILE A 293 9.20 3.16 14.74
C ILE A 293 7.69 2.96 14.70
N ALA A 294 6.90 3.94 15.17
CA ALA A 294 5.44 3.86 15.15
C ALA A 294 4.88 3.78 13.72
N ALA A 295 5.47 4.51 12.78
CA ALA A 295 5.13 4.42 11.36
C ALA A 295 5.43 3.03 10.79
N CYS A 296 6.59 2.45 11.10
CA CYS A 296 6.93 1.10 10.67
C CYS A 296 5.98 0.06 11.28
N GLU A 297 5.66 0.17 12.57
CA GLU A 297 4.71 -0.71 13.25
C GLU A 297 3.32 -0.68 12.59
N LYS A 298 2.86 0.48 12.13
CA LYS A 298 1.64 0.58 11.33
C LYS A 298 1.73 -0.25 10.04
N GLY A 299 2.87 -0.19 9.34
CA GLY A 299 3.12 -0.99 8.14
C GLY A 299 3.10 -2.50 8.42
N VAL A 300 3.73 -2.92 9.53
CA VAL A 300 3.72 -4.32 10.01
C VAL A 300 2.27 -4.80 10.19
N GLN A 301 1.44 -4.01 10.88
CA GLN A 301 0.05 -4.37 11.17
C GLN A 301 -0.80 -4.51 9.90
N GLU A 302 -0.68 -3.58 8.94
CA GLU A 302 -1.46 -3.69 7.72
C GLU A 302 -1.00 -4.86 6.83
N LEU A 303 0.31 -5.10 6.70
CA LEU A 303 0.82 -6.25 5.94
C LEU A 303 0.31 -7.57 6.53
N ARG A 304 0.27 -7.69 7.86
CA ARG A 304 -0.30 -8.87 8.52
C ARG A 304 -1.78 -9.07 8.18
N ARG A 305 -2.58 -8.01 8.16
CA ARG A 305 -4.00 -8.09 7.76
C ARG A 305 -4.16 -8.52 6.30
N VAL A 306 -3.29 -8.03 5.41
CA VAL A 306 -3.29 -8.44 4.00
C VAL A 306 -2.96 -9.93 3.87
N VAL A 307 -1.96 -10.41 4.61
CA VAL A 307 -1.60 -11.83 4.66
C VAL A 307 -2.72 -12.68 5.24
N GLU A 308 -3.38 -12.23 6.31
CA GLU A 308 -4.54 -12.92 6.90
C GLU A 308 -5.70 -13.04 5.90
N HIS A 309 -5.92 -12.00 5.08
CA HIS A 309 -7.02 -11.97 4.13
C HIS A 309 -6.77 -12.79 2.85
N PHE A 310 -5.57 -12.67 2.27
CA PHE A 310 -5.25 -13.25 0.96
C PHE A 310 -4.35 -14.49 1.02
N GLY A 311 -3.68 -14.73 2.15
CA GLY A 311 -2.67 -15.78 2.30
C GLY A 311 -1.29 -15.35 1.79
N LEU A 312 -0.24 -15.76 2.50
CA LEU A 312 1.14 -15.33 2.25
C LEU A 312 1.60 -15.60 0.80
N ALA A 313 1.33 -16.79 0.27
CA ALA A 313 1.74 -17.17 -1.08
C ALA A 313 1.16 -16.24 -2.16
N VAL A 314 -0.08 -15.80 -1.98
CA VAL A 314 -0.74 -14.86 -2.88
C VAL A 314 -0.10 -13.48 -2.76
N VAL A 315 0.11 -12.99 -1.53
CA VAL A 315 0.73 -11.68 -1.30
C VAL A 315 2.13 -11.63 -1.93
N HIS A 316 2.96 -12.64 -1.74
CA HIS A 316 4.29 -12.72 -2.35
C HIS A 316 4.23 -12.78 -3.88
N ALA A 317 3.30 -13.56 -4.45
CA ALA A 317 3.15 -13.62 -5.90
C ALA A 317 2.77 -12.24 -6.48
N TYR A 318 1.83 -11.53 -5.85
CA TYR A 318 1.41 -10.21 -6.32
C TYR A 318 2.44 -9.10 -6.08
N MET A 319 3.31 -9.22 -5.07
CA MET A 319 4.50 -8.36 -4.96
C MET A 319 5.40 -8.51 -6.19
N GLY A 320 5.68 -9.75 -6.61
CA GLY A 320 6.43 -10.03 -7.84
C GLY A 320 5.73 -9.49 -9.09
N HIS A 321 4.42 -9.75 -9.25
CA HIS A 321 3.66 -9.25 -10.40
C HIS A 321 3.65 -7.72 -10.50
N VAL A 322 3.63 -7.00 -9.36
CA VAL A 322 3.75 -5.54 -9.33
C VAL A 322 5.12 -5.09 -9.85
N GLN A 323 6.20 -5.75 -9.41
CA GLN A 323 7.56 -5.46 -9.87
C GLN A 323 7.74 -5.77 -11.36
N ASP A 324 7.29 -6.94 -11.82
CA ASP A 324 7.35 -7.35 -13.23
C ASP A 324 6.60 -6.36 -14.14
N ASN A 325 5.43 -5.89 -13.70
CA ASN A 325 4.67 -4.89 -14.43
C ASN A 325 5.36 -3.52 -14.45
N ALA A 326 6.05 -3.14 -13.37
CA ALA A 326 6.85 -1.92 -13.32
C ALA A 326 8.06 -2.00 -14.26
N GLU A 327 8.80 -3.12 -14.24
CA GLU A 327 9.92 -3.38 -15.16
C GLU A 327 9.46 -3.31 -16.62
N GLU A 328 8.41 -4.04 -16.98
CA GLU A 328 7.90 -4.06 -18.35
C GLU A 328 7.41 -2.66 -18.79
N SER A 329 6.85 -1.87 -17.87
CA SER A 329 6.46 -0.49 -18.15
C SER A 329 7.66 0.40 -18.48
N VAL A 330 8.78 0.26 -17.78
CA VAL A 330 10.04 0.96 -18.09
C VAL A 330 10.63 0.47 -19.41
N ARG A 331 10.67 -0.85 -19.64
CA ARG A 331 11.19 -1.43 -20.89
C ARG A 331 10.45 -0.92 -22.14
N ARG A 332 9.13 -0.72 -22.05
CA ARG A 332 8.33 -0.11 -23.14
C ARG A 332 8.75 1.32 -23.46
N VAL A 333 9.21 2.06 -22.46
CA VAL A 333 9.73 3.42 -22.68
C VAL A 333 11.09 3.35 -23.37
N ILE A 334 11.97 2.41 -22.97
CA ILE A 334 13.29 2.23 -23.58
C ILE A 334 13.18 1.97 -25.09
N ASP A 335 12.16 1.22 -25.54
CA ASP A 335 11.91 0.93 -26.95
C ASP A 335 11.82 2.18 -27.85
N VAL A 336 11.36 3.31 -27.29
CA VAL A 336 11.16 4.56 -28.04
C VAL A 336 12.24 5.62 -27.77
N LEU A 337 13.15 5.36 -26.82
CA LEU A 337 14.27 6.25 -26.52
C LEU A 337 15.35 6.16 -27.60
N LYS A 338 16.22 7.17 -27.63
CA LYS A 338 17.36 7.24 -28.54
C LYS A 338 18.63 7.47 -27.74
N SER A 339 19.72 6.84 -28.17
CA SER A 339 21.05 7.14 -27.65
C SER A 339 21.39 8.62 -27.82
N GLY A 340 22.18 9.16 -26.90
CA GLY A 340 22.56 10.56 -26.92
C GLY A 340 23.62 10.91 -25.89
N CYS A 341 24.20 12.09 -26.05
CA CYS A 341 25.14 12.66 -25.11
C CYS A 341 24.64 14.03 -24.64
N PHE A 342 24.88 14.34 -23.37
CA PHE A 342 24.56 15.65 -22.80
C PHE A 342 25.71 16.14 -21.93
N GLU A 343 25.94 17.45 -21.95
CA GLU A 343 26.91 18.15 -21.09
C GLU A 343 26.16 19.23 -20.31
N CYS A 344 26.26 19.19 -18.98
CA CYS A 344 25.74 20.21 -18.07
C CYS A 344 26.92 20.93 -17.39
N PRO A 345 27.15 22.23 -17.66
CA PRO A 345 28.12 23.02 -16.92
C PRO A 345 27.59 23.38 -15.52
N MET A 346 28.46 23.35 -14.52
CA MET A 346 28.16 23.68 -13.13
C MET A 346 28.73 25.06 -12.75
N ASP A 347 28.24 25.64 -11.66
CA ASP A 347 28.62 26.97 -11.20
C ASP A 347 30.12 27.11 -10.82
N ASP A 348 30.77 26.01 -10.44
CA ASP A 348 32.19 25.94 -10.13
C ASP A 348 33.09 25.74 -11.37
N GLY A 349 32.50 25.72 -12.56
CA GLY A 349 33.18 25.49 -13.83
C GLY A 349 33.41 24.02 -14.18
N SER A 350 33.02 23.08 -13.30
CA SER A 350 32.99 21.66 -13.62
C SER A 350 31.90 21.35 -14.66
N LYS A 351 32.00 20.19 -15.31
CA LYS A 351 31.07 19.75 -16.36
C LYS A 351 30.67 18.31 -16.10
N ILE A 352 29.37 18.08 -15.93
CA ILE A 352 28.81 16.73 -15.88
C ILE A 352 28.52 16.31 -17.32
N ARG A 353 29.17 15.24 -17.78
CA ARG A 353 28.93 14.65 -19.10
C ARG A 353 28.33 13.28 -18.92
N VAL A 354 27.25 13.02 -19.65
CA VAL A 354 26.62 11.70 -19.70
C VAL A 354 26.47 11.29 -21.16
N GLU A 355 26.82 10.04 -21.44
CA GLU A 355 26.51 9.35 -22.69
C GLU A 355 25.58 8.19 -22.34
N VAL A 356 24.42 8.15 -23.00
CA VAL A 356 23.44 7.09 -22.86
C VAL A 356 23.37 6.34 -24.18
N SER A 357 23.62 5.04 -24.13
CA SER A 357 23.50 4.13 -25.26
C SER A 357 22.33 3.19 -25.01
N ILE A 358 21.41 3.10 -25.96
CA ILE A 358 20.22 2.23 -25.86
C ILE A 358 20.47 0.93 -26.63
N ASN A 359 20.27 -0.21 -25.97
CA ASN A 359 20.19 -1.50 -26.63
C ASN A 359 18.71 -1.87 -26.85
N HIS A 360 18.23 -1.73 -28.09
CA HIS A 360 16.84 -2.04 -28.43
C HIS A 360 16.53 -3.55 -28.44
N GLU A 361 17.53 -4.42 -28.60
CA GLU A 361 17.31 -5.88 -28.57
C GLU A 361 17.08 -6.36 -27.13
N GLU A 362 17.87 -5.85 -26.18
CA GLU A 362 17.78 -6.19 -24.76
C GLU A 362 16.83 -5.27 -23.97
N ARG A 363 16.33 -4.20 -24.62
CA ARG A 363 15.49 -3.14 -24.03
C ARG A 363 16.13 -2.58 -22.75
N SER A 364 17.41 -2.20 -22.85
CA SER A 364 18.26 -1.76 -21.73
C SER A 364 19.09 -0.52 -22.05
#